data_AF-B4F0V3-F1
#
_entry.id   AF-B4F0V3-F1
#
_cell.length_a   1.000
_cell.length_b   1.000
_cell.length_c   1.000
_cell.angle_alpha   90.00
_cell.angle_beta   90.00
_cell.angle_gamma   90.00
#
_symmetry.space_group_name_H-M   'P 1'
#
loop_
_entity.id
_entity.type
_entity.pdbx_description
1 polymer ?
#
loop_
_entity_poly.entity_id
_entity_poly.type
_entity_poly.pdbx_seq_one_letter_code
_entity_poly.pdbx_strand_id
1 'polypeptide(L)' 'MAEKRSCAQSLKEAGLSVIKACKLTSLSRATFYRQQIDWRKKDHW' A
#
# COMPACT_ATOMS: atom_id res chain seq x y z
N MET A 1 9.23 2.23 1.54
CA MET A 1 7.81 2.38 1.13
C MET A 1 7.04 1.04 1.14
N ALA A 2 7.66 -0.06 0.68
CA ALA A 2 7.02 -1.38 0.67
C ALA A 2 6.64 -1.90 2.07
N GLU A 3 7.52 -1.73 3.07
CA GLU A 3 7.30 -2.22 4.44
C GLU A 3 6.11 -1.54 5.14
N LYS A 4 6.03 -0.21 5.05
CA LYS A 4 4.90 0.56 5.60
C LYS A 4 3.57 0.13 4.96
N ARG A 5 3.59 -0.24 3.68
CA ARG A 5 2.40 -0.64 2.94
C ARG A 5 1.97 -2.06 3.29
N SER A 6 2.92 -2.97 3.46
CA SER A 6 2.67 -4.30 4.00
C SER A 6 2.03 -4.20 5.38
N CYS A 7 2.55 -3.34 6.27
CA CYS A 7 1.95 -3.08 7.57
C CYS A 7 0.51 -2.51 7.46
N ALA A 8 0.28 -1.54 6.56
CA ALA A 8 -1.06 -0.99 6.32
C ALA A 8 -2.04 -2.04 5.73
N GLN A 9 -1.53 -2.98 4.95
CA GLN A 9 -2.29 -4.08 4.37
C GLN A 9 -2.66 -5.11 5.45
N SER A 10 -1.73 -5.51 6.32
CA SER A 10 -2.01 -6.38 7.46
C SER A 10 -3.02 -5.76 8.43
N LEU A 11 -2.95 -4.44 8.65
CA LEU A 11 -3.95 -3.72 9.45
C LEU A 11 -5.33 -3.71 8.79
N LYS A 12 -5.39 -3.61 7.46
CA LYS A 12 -6.65 -3.74 6.72
C LYS A 12 -7.24 -5.15 6.84
N GLU A 13 -6.39 -6.18 6.73
CA GLU A 13 -6.80 -7.59 6.89
C GLU A 13 -7.25 -7.90 8.31
N ALA A 14 -6.67 -7.23 9.32
CA ALA A 14 -7.13 -7.27 10.71
C ALA A 14 -8.48 -6.52 10.94
N GLY A 15 -9.11 -5.98 9.90
CA GLY A 15 -10.42 -5.34 9.97
C GLY A 15 -10.39 -3.82 10.15
N LEU A 16 -9.22 -3.17 10.13
CA LEU A 16 -9.17 -1.71 10.16
C LEU A 16 -9.49 -1.10 8.80
N SER A 17 -10.16 0.05 8.81
CA SER A 17 -10.35 0.82 7.58
C SER A 17 -9.00 1.31 7.04
N VAL A 18 -8.88 1.35 5.71
CA VAL A 18 -7.66 1.81 5.01
C VAL A 18 -7.22 3.19 5.49
N ILE A 19 -8.16 4.07 5.86
CA ILE A 19 -7.87 5.41 6.39
C ILE A 19 -7.16 5.33 7.74
N LYS A 20 -7.66 4.49 8.67
CA LYS A 20 -7.04 4.30 9.99
C LYS A 20 -5.67 3.64 9.86
N ALA A 21 -5.55 2.62 9.01
CA ALA A 21 -4.29 1.94 8.72
C ALA A 21 -3.24 2.91 8.11
N CYS A 22 -3.64 3.75 7.17
CA CYS A 22 -2.78 4.77 6.56
C CYS A 22 -2.33 5.83 7.58
N LYS A 23 -3.23 6.30 8.46
CA LYS A 23 -2.89 7.23 9.55
C LYS A 23 -1.86 6.63 10.51
N LEU A 24 -2.05 5.38 10.93
CA LEU A 24 -1.14 4.68 11.84
C LEU A 24 0.24 4.45 11.22
N THR A 25 0.30 4.12 9.94
CA THR A 25 1.56 3.86 9.23
C THR A 25 2.21 5.12 8.65
N SER A 26 1.65 6.30 8.92
CA SER A 26 2.05 7.59 8.32
C SER A 26 2.21 7.50 6.79
N LEU A 27 1.30 6.77 6.15
CA LEU A 27 1.22 6.61 4.71
C LEU A 27 0.11 7.49 4.16
N SER A 28 0.37 8.12 3.02
CA SER A 28 -0.70 8.76 2.27
C SER A 28 -1.62 7.70 1.66
N ARG A 29 -2.92 7.97 1.66
CA ARG A 29 -3.95 7.10 1.05
C ARG A 29 -3.61 6.80 -0.42
N ALA A 30 -3.07 7.79 -1.13
CA ALA A 30 -2.65 7.63 -2.52
C ALA A 30 -1.56 6.55 -2.66
N THR A 31 -0.63 6.50 -1.71
CA THR A 31 0.46 5.51 -1.70
C THR A 31 -0.04 4.10 -1.42
N PHE A 32 -1.13 3.95 -0.67
CA PHE A 32 -1.78 2.65 -0.46
C PHE A 32 -2.42 2.09 -1.73
N TYR A 33 -3.00 2.93 -2.59
CA TYR A 33 -3.63 2.50 -3.85
C TYR A 33 -2.68 2.46 -5.05
N ARG A 34 -1.60 3.26 -5.06
CA ARG A 34 -0.64 3.30 -6.16
C ARG A 34 0.07 1.97 -6.32
N GLN A 35 -0.38 1.07 -7.19
CA GLN A 35 0.34 -0.17 -7.48
C GLN A 35 1.80 0.17 -7.82
N GLN A 36 2.77 -0.60 -7.29
CA GLN A 36 4.11 -0.52 -7.83
C GLN A 36 4.03 -1.04 -9.25
N ILE A 37 4.12 -0.12 -10.21
CA ILE A 37 4.25 -0.50 -11.61
C ILE A 37 5.68 -1.02 -11.73
N ASP A 38 5.82 -2.33 -11.79
CA ASP A 38 7.05 -2.97 -12.25
C ASP A 38 7.18 -2.68 -13.74
N TRP A 39 7.89 -1.60 -14.08
CA TRP A 39 8.17 -1.22 -15.46
C TRP A 39 8.86 -2.36 -16.23
N ARG A 40 9.64 -3.19 -15.53
CA ARG A 40 10.25 -4.42 -16.07
C ARG A 40 9.25 -5.46 -16.59
N LYS A 41 8.03 -5.52 -16.04
CA LYS A 41 6.97 -6.40 -16.55
C LYS A 41 6.16 -5.75 -17.66
N LYS A 42 6.18 -4.42 -17.74
CA LYS A 42 5.42 -3.64 -18.73
C LYS A 42 6.13 -3.58 -20.09
N ASP A 43 7.44 -3.76 -20.11
CA ASP A 43 8.29 -3.62 -21.31
C ASP A 43 8.44 -4.90 -22.14
N HIS A 44 7.64 -5.94 -21.84
CA HIS A 44 7.68 -7.23 -22.54
C HIS A 44 6.52 -7.42 -23.53
N TRP A 45 6.07 -6.31 -24.14
CA TRP A 45 4.96 -6.28 -25.12
C TRP A 45 5.46 -5.91 -26.51
#